data_AF-A0A5J4QXA2-F1
#
_entry.id   AF-A0A5J4QXA2-F1
#
_cell.length_a   1.000
_cell.length_b   1.000
_cell.length_c   1.000
_cell.angle_alpha   90.00
_cell.angle_beta   90.00
_cell.angle_gamma   90.00
#
_symmetry.space_group_name_H-M   'P 1'
#
loop_
_entity.id
_entity.type
_entity.pdbx_description
1 polymer ?
#
loop_
_entity_poly.entity_id
_entity_poly.type
_entity_poly.pdbx_seq_one_letter_code
_entity_poly.pdbx_strand_id
1 'polypeptide(L)'
;KLTPDMERVIKKHLITDQWSPEQICGQAKLHGFSMVSHERIYELIRKDKADGGTLWKHTPHKLKHRKRSSSGKQVSIKNKISIEFRPAVVDKKERCGDREIDTIMGKDGKGAILTLTERKTGFLLMEKLVSGKQALPLSKVAVRLLYPYKENVHTITSDT
;
A
#
# COMPACT_ATOMS: atom_id res chain seq x y z
N LYS A 1 -10.49 10.28 34.35
CA LYS A 1 -11.23 9.03 34.69
C LYS A 1 -12.45 8.95 33.77
N LEU A 2 -12.85 7.77 33.31
CA LEU A 2 -14.07 7.60 32.50
C LEU A 2 -15.29 7.83 33.42
N THR A 3 -16.14 8.81 33.10
CA THR A 3 -17.39 9.07 33.82
C THR A 3 -18.58 8.42 33.08
N PRO A 4 -19.71 8.16 33.76
CA PRO A 4 -20.91 7.65 33.11
C PRO A 4 -21.42 8.54 31.96
N ASP A 5 -21.27 9.86 32.10
CA ASP A 5 -21.63 10.82 31.04
C ASP A 5 -20.75 10.68 29.80
N MET A 6 -19.44 10.57 29.99
CA MET A 6 -18.52 10.31 28.88
C MET A 6 -18.85 9.00 28.19
N GLU A 7 -19.14 7.94 28.95
CA GLU A 7 -19.49 6.63 28.38
C GLU A 7 -20.76 6.70 27.52
N ARG A 8 -21.79 7.42 27.98
CA ARG A 8 -23.02 7.65 27.23
C ARG A 8 -22.76 8.40 25.91
N VAL A 9 -21.93 9.45 25.95
CA VAL A 9 -21.54 10.21 24.76
C VAL A 9 -20.75 9.35 23.78
N ILE A 10 -19.77 8.57 24.28
CA ILE A 10 -18.99 7.64 23.47
C ILE A 10 -19.90 6.62 22.77
N LYS A 11 -20.81 5.97 23.51
CA LYS A 11 -21.75 4.99 22.96
C LYS A 11 -22.67 5.62 21.90
N LYS A 12 -23.17 6.83 22.14
CA LYS A 12 -23.96 7.58 21.15
C LYS A 12 -23.19 7.80 19.85
N HIS A 13 -21.98 8.36 19.93
CA HIS A 13 -21.18 8.63 18.73
C HIS A 13 -20.72 7.36 18.00
N LEU A 14 -20.41 6.29 18.73
CA LEU A 14 -20.10 4.99 18.13
C LEU A 14 -21.31 4.42 17.39
N ILE A 15 -22.48 4.38 18.01
CA ILE A 15 -23.66 3.67 17.47
C ILE A 15 -24.38 4.51 16.41
N THR A 16 -24.66 5.77 16.72
CA THR A 16 -25.47 6.65 15.86
C THR A 16 -24.62 7.26 14.74
N ASP A 17 -23.48 7.84 15.10
CA ASP A 17 -22.68 8.64 14.15
C ASP A 17 -21.59 7.79 13.46
N GLN A 18 -21.37 6.55 13.90
CA GLN A 18 -20.32 5.65 13.40
C GLN A 18 -18.91 6.25 13.46
N TRP A 19 -18.64 7.08 14.46
CA TRP A 19 -17.33 7.72 14.64
C TRP A 19 -16.28 6.76 15.21
N SER A 20 -15.04 6.90 14.77
CA SER A 20 -13.89 6.21 15.38
C SER A 20 -13.56 6.79 16.77
N PRO A 21 -12.93 6.02 17.66
CA PRO A 21 -12.43 6.53 18.94
C PRO A 21 -11.56 7.80 18.82
N GLU A 22 -10.75 7.91 17.76
CA GLU A 22 -9.95 9.08 17.45
C GLU A 22 -10.80 10.29 17.06
N GLN A 23 -11.85 10.08 16.25
CA GLN A 23 -12.78 11.15 15.87
C GLN A 23 -13.54 11.69 17.08
N ILE A 24 -13.99 10.81 17.99
CA ILE A 24 -14.66 11.22 19.23
C ILE A 24 -13.72 12.08 20.09
N CYS A 25 -12.47 11.66 20.25
CA CYS A 25 -11.46 12.42 21.01
C CYS A 25 -11.11 13.75 20.31
N GLY A 26 -10.97 13.74 18.99
CA GLY A 26 -10.68 14.93 18.18
C GLY A 26 -11.81 15.96 18.28
N GLN A 27 -13.06 15.53 18.19
CA GLN A 27 -14.22 16.40 18.30
C GLN A 27 -14.34 17.01 19.69
N ALA A 28 -14.15 16.21 20.75
CA ALA A 28 -14.15 16.71 22.11
C ALA A 28 -13.06 17.79 22.32
N LYS A 29 -11.87 17.57 21.77
CA LYS A 29 -10.76 18.54 21.82
C LYS A 29 -11.09 19.84 21.08
N LEU A 30 -11.70 19.76 19.90
CA LEU A 30 -12.10 20.94 19.11
C LEU A 30 -13.13 21.81 19.84
N HIS A 31 -14.07 21.19 20.56
CA HIS A 31 -15.11 21.91 21.29
C HIS A 31 -14.79 22.17 22.77
N GLY A 32 -13.56 21.86 23.22
CA GLY A 32 -13.13 22.10 24.60
C GLY A 32 -13.79 21.20 25.64
N PHE A 33 -14.38 20.07 25.24
CA PHE A 33 -14.99 19.11 26.16
C PHE A 33 -13.93 18.18 26.76
N SER A 34 -14.05 17.90 28.06
CA SER A 34 -13.23 16.89 28.73
C SER A 34 -13.62 15.50 28.24
N MET A 35 -12.66 14.73 27.74
CA MET A 35 -12.85 13.37 27.22
C MET A 35 -11.65 12.49 27.57
N VAL A 36 -11.88 11.18 27.68
CA VAL A 36 -10.81 10.20 27.84
C VAL A 36 -10.02 10.01 26.54
N SER A 37 -8.80 9.45 26.63
CA SER A 37 -8.01 9.12 25.45
C SER A 37 -8.72 8.09 24.55
N HIS A 38 -8.43 8.13 23.25
CA HIS A 38 -8.93 7.13 22.30
C HIS A 38 -8.54 5.69 22.69
N GLU A 39 -7.38 5.49 23.32
CA GLU A 39 -6.99 4.19 23.89
C GLU A 39 -7.96 3.71 24.97
N ARG A 40 -8.37 4.61 25.89
CA ARG A 40 -9.35 4.28 26.93
C ARG A 40 -10.73 3.95 26.35
N ILE A 41 -11.10 4.58 25.24
CA ILE A 41 -12.31 4.24 24.48
C ILE A 41 -12.16 2.83 23.87
N TYR A 42 -10.99 2.48 23.31
CA TYR A 42 -10.73 1.12 22.84
C TYR A 42 -10.78 0.08 23.95
N GLU A 43 -10.30 0.38 25.16
CA GLU A 43 -10.43 -0.50 26.32
C GLU A 43 -11.89 -0.76 26.68
N LEU A 44 -12.74 0.28 26.66
CA LEU A 44 -14.19 0.14 26.86
C LEU A 44 -14.81 -0.78 25.82
N ILE A 45 -14.50 -0.57 24.53
CA ILE A 45 -15.03 -1.38 23.43
C ILE A 45 -14.57 -2.84 23.54
N ARG A 46 -13.31 -3.08 23.95
CA ARG A 46 -12.78 -4.43 24.16
C ARG A 46 -13.44 -5.12 25.36
N LYS A 47 -13.69 -4.38 26.44
CA LYS A 47 -14.41 -4.89 27.62
C LYS A 47 -15.85 -5.26 27.26
N ASP A 48 -16.59 -4.35 26.62
CA ASP A 48 -17.94 -4.61 26.11
C ASP A 48 -17.99 -5.87 25.25
N LYS A 49 -17.02 -6.03 24.32
CA LYS A 49 -16.91 -7.24 23.50
C LYS A 49 -16.67 -8.50 24.32
N ALA A 50 -15.81 -8.45 25.34
CA ALA A 50 -15.55 -9.59 26.23
C ALA A 50 -16.80 -9.97 27.04
N ASP A 51 -17.61 -8.97 27.41
CA ASP A 51 -18.87 -9.13 28.12
C ASP A 51 -20.04 -9.52 27.17
N GLY A 52 -19.77 -9.79 25.88
CA GLY A 52 -20.77 -10.23 24.89
C GLY A 52 -21.48 -9.09 24.14
N GLY A 53 -21.09 -7.85 24.37
CA GLY A 53 -21.62 -6.65 23.72
C GLY A 53 -21.22 -6.49 22.24
N THR A 54 -21.78 -5.45 21.63
CA THR A 54 -21.73 -5.21 20.18
C THR A 54 -21.01 -3.93 19.78
N LEU A 55 -20.46 -3.14 20.72
CA LEU A 55 -19.81 -1.86 20.41
C LEU A 55 -18.70 -1.99 19.36
N TRP A 56 -17.97 -3.10 19.39
CA TRP A 56 -16.90 -3.36 18.43
C TRP A 56 -17.39 -3.39 16.98
N LYS A 57 -18.66 -3.74 16.71
CA LYS A 57 -19.23 -3.78 15.36
C LYS A 57 -19.35 -2.40 14.72
N HIS A 58 -19.40 -1.36 15.54
CA HIS A 58 -19.52 0.04 15.14
C HIS A 58 -18.16 0.74 14.97
N THR A 59 -17.05 0.01 15.16
CA THR A 59 -15.72 0.54 14.84
C THR A 59 -15.39 0.29 13.36
N PRO A 60 -14.71 1.21 12.65
CA PRO A 60 -14.45 1.10 11.21
C PRO A 60 -13.82 -0.23 10.78
N HIS A 61 -12.95 -0.79 11.62
CA HIS A 61 -12.28 -2.07 11.35
C HIS A 61 -12.79 -3.23 12.18
N LYS A 62 -13.86 -3.07 12.97
CA LYS A 62 -14.40 -4.13 13.85
C LYS A 62 -13.34 -4.76 14.78
N LEU A 63 -12.41 -3.94 15.27
CA LEU A 63 -11.20 -4.35 15.99
C LEU A 63 -10.29 -5.36 15.24
N LYS A 64 -10.47 -5.53 13.93
CA LYS A 64 -9.62 -6.37 13.09
C LYS A 64 -8.31 -5.63 12.84
N HIS A 65 -7.30 -5.90 13.66
CA HIS A 65 -5.94 -5.59 13.27
C HIS A 65 -5.48 -6.65 12.27
N ARG A 66 -5.16 -6.23 11.06
CA ARG A 66 -4.46 -7.08 10.10
C ARG A 66 -3.07 -7.32 10.72
N LYS A 67 -2.81 -8.52 11.24
CA LYS A 67 -1.41 -8.93 11.46
C LYS A 67 -0.74 -8.76 10.11
N ARG A 68 0.18 -7.81 9.98
CA ARG A 68 1.16 -7.91 8.91
C ARG A 68 1.85 -9.23 9.19
N SER A 69 1.73 -10.19 8.30
CA SER A 69 2.66 -11.30 8.33
C SER A 69 4.05 -10.65 8.29
N SER A 70 4.89 -10.88 9.29
CA SER A 70 6.33 -10.70 9.15
C SER A 70 6.81 -11.80 8.18
N SER A 71 6.31 -11.75 6.95
CA SER A 71 6.46 -12.79 5.95
C SER A 71 7.75 -12.56 5.20
N GLY A 72 8.71 -13.43 5.46
CA GLY A 72 9.83 -13.71 4.58
C GLY A 72 10.99 -12.73 4.69
N LYS A 73 12.21 -13.28 4.61
CA LYS A 73 13.39 -12.50 4.25
C LYS A 73 13.08 -11.78 2.95
N GLN A 74 12.86 -10.47 3.02
CA GLN A 74 12.85 -9.62 1.84
C GLN A 74 14.27 -9.68 1.28
N VAL A 75 14.49 -10.48 0.25
CA VAL A 75 15.80 -10.59 -0.39
C VAL A 75 16.03 -9.26 -1.10
N SER A 76 16.84 -8.40 -0.48
CA SER A 76 17.25 -7.15 -1.12
C SER A 76 18.12 -7.49 -2.33
N ILE A 77 17.81 -6.87 -3.47
CA ILE A 77 18.65 -6.96 -4.66
C ILE A 77 19.99 -6.31 -4.30
N LYS A 78 21.08 -7.10 -4.33
CA LYS A 78 22.42 -6.57 -4.08
C LYS A 78 22.74 -5.47 -5.09
N ASN A 79 23.29 -4.36 -4.61
CA ASN A 79 23.67 -3.19 -5.41
C ASN A 79 22.50 -2.52 -6.17
N LYS A 80 21.26 -2.63 -5.66
CA LYS A 80 20.16 -1.80 -6.17
C LYS A 80 20.49 -0.33 -5.96
N ILE A 81 20.48 0.44 -7.05
CA ILE A 81 20.57 1.89 -7.01
C ILE A 81 19.18 2.42 -6.64
N SER A 82 19.09 3.27 -5.61
CA SER A 82 17.83 3.91 -5.24
C SER A 82 17.29 4.73 -6.41
N ILE A 83 15.96 4.78 -6.54
CA ILE A 83 15.29 5.63 -7.52
C ILE A 83 15.65 7.11 -7.33
N GLU A 84 16.00 7.52 -6.12
CA GLU A 84 16.45 8.87 -5.79
C GLU A 84 17.76 9.28 -6.47
N PHE A 85 18.59 8.31 -6.88
CA PHE A 85 19.85 8.57 -7.57
C PHE A 85 19.72 8.60 -9.10
N ARG A 86 18.50 8.54 -9.64
CA ARG A 86 18.30 8.62 -11.10
C ARG A 86 18.69 9.99 -11.64
N PRO A 87 19.29 10.06 -12.84
CA PRO A 87 19.62 11.33 -13.47
C PRO A 87 18.36 12.19 -13.70
N ALA A 88 18.46 13.51 -13.47
CA ALA A 88 17.33 14.44 -13.59
C ALA A 88 16.66 14.42 -14.99
N VAL A 89 17.42 14.11 -16.05
CA VAL A 89 16.91 13.98 -17.43
C VAL A 89 15.80 12.93 -17.56
N VAL A 90 15.85 11.88 -16.73
CA VAL A 90 14.85 10.80 -16.69
C VAL A 90 13.53 11.31 -16.08
N ASP A 91 13.63 12.14 -15.04
CA ASP A 91 12.48 12.66 -14.28
C ASP A 91 11.75 13.74 -15.04
N LYS A 92 12.54 14.60 -15.69
CA LYS A 92 12.04 15.64 -16.59
C LYS A 92 11.57 15.08 -17.92
N LYS A 93 11.77 13.78 -18.19
CA LYS A 93 11.37 13.10 -19.45
C LYS A 93 11.95 13.80 -20.68
N GLU A 94 13.20 14.23 -20.59
CA GLU A 94 13.83 15.10 -21.61
C GLU A 94 14.37 14.31 -22.82
N ARG A 95 14.69 13.03 -22.67
CA ARG A 95 15.18 12.15 -23.75
C ARG A 95 14.35 10.89 -23.91
N CYS A 96 14.46 10.25 -25.07
CA CYS A 96 13.94 8.90 -25.28
C CYS A 96 14.97 7.87 -24.82
N GLY A 97 14.50 6.70 -24.41
CA GLY A 97 15.37 5.55 -24.12
C GLY A 97 15.50 5.19 -22.64
N ASP A 98 14.81 5.93 -21.79
CA ASP A 98 14.64 5.60 -20.39
C ASP A 98 13.32 4.81 -20.25
N ARG A 99 13.41 3.55 -19.82
CA ARG A 99 12.27 2.63 -19.77
C ARG A 99 11.94 2.20 -18.34
N GLU A 100 10.66 2.04 -18.08
CA GLU A 100 10.11 1.46 -16.85
C GLU A 100 9.73 0.00 -17.12
N ILE A 101 10.19 -0.90 -16.26
CA ILE A 101 9.91 -2.34 -16.35
C ILE A 101 8.97 -2.76 -15.22
N ASP A 102 7.84 -3.33 -15.61
CA ASP A 102 6.80 -3.78 -14.71
C ASP A 102 6.35 -5.21 -15.04
N THR A 103 5.68 -5.83 -14.08
CA THR A 103 5.05 -7.14 -14.29
C THR A 103 3.61 -7.11 -13.82
N ILE A 104 2.69 -7.26 -14.76
CA ILE A 104 1.27 -7.42 -14.46
C ILE A 104 1.03 -8.89 -14.08
N MET A 105 0.56 -9.11 -12.86
CA MET A 105 0.21 -10.44 -12.36
C MET A 105 -1.28 -10.72 -12.60
N GLY A 106 -1.59 -11.89 -13.17
CA GLY A 106 -2.98 -12.33 -13.32
C GLY A 106 -3.63 -12.72 -11.99
N LYS A 107 -4.96 -12.89 -12.03
CA LYS A 107 -5.75 -13.30 -10.86
C LYS A 107 -5.19 -14.59 -10.24
N ASP A 108 -5.19 -14.65 -8.92
CA ASP A 108 -4.67 -15.77 -8.13
C ASP A 108 -3.19 -16.10 -8.41
N GLY A 109 -2.42 -15.11 -8.91
CA GLY A 109 -1.01 -15.27 -9.27
C GLY A 109 -0.79 -16.12 -10.52
N LYS A 110 -1.84 -16.39 -11.30
CA LYS A 110 -1.78 -17.20 -12.52
C LYS A 110 -1.51 -16.32 -13.73
N GLY A 111 -0.39 -16.58 -14.40
CA GLY A 111 0.06 -15.80 -15.54
C GLY A 111 0.74 -14.49 -15.12
N ALA A 112 1.68 -14.06 -15.94
CA ALA A 112 2.36 -12.80 -15.80
C ALA A 112 2.55 -12.17 -17.18
N ILE A 113 2.51 -10.84 -17.27
CA ILE A 113 2.82 -10.08 -18.46
C ILE A 113 3.93 -9.11 -18.10
N LEU A 114 5.03 -9.16 -18.84
CA LEU A 114 6.09 -8.17 -18.78
C LEU A 114 5.64 -6.93 -19.54
N THR A 115 5.87 -5.76 -18.96
CA THR A 115 5.67 -4.45 -19.62
C THR A 115 6.94 -3.63 -19.55
N LEU A 116 7.27 -2.96 -20.66
CA LEU A 116 8.42 -2.07 -20.82
C LEU A 116 7.95 -0.77 -21.46
N THR A 117 7.76 0.26 -20.64
CA THR A 117 7.18 1.55 -21.04
C THR A 117 8.27 2.60 -21.18
N GLU A 118 8.36 3.28 -22.32
CA GLU A 118 9.26 4.42 -22.51
C GLU A 118 8.72 5.67 -21.79
N ARG A 119 9.52 6.31 -20.92
CA ARG A 119 9.02 7.31 -19.96
C ARG A 119 8.58 8.63 -20.61
N LYS A 120 9.18 9.02 -21.73
CA LYS A 120 8.91 10.28 -22.43
C LYS A 120 7.68 10.20 -23.34
N THR A 121 7.61 9.16 -24.14
CA THR A 121 6.63 8.95 -25.21
C THR A 121 5.47 8.05 -24.78
N GLY A 122 5.63 7.25 -23.73
CA GLY A 122 4.65 6.24 -23.32
C GLY A 122 4.67 4.99 -24.22
N PHE A 123 5.64 4.85 -25.12
CA PHE A 123 5.73 3.70 -26.02
C PHE A 123 5.89 2.39 -25.23
N LEU A 124 4.92 1.49 -25.41
CA LEU A 124 4.79 0.25 -24.63
C LEU A 124 5.23 -0.96 -25.45
N LEU A 125 6.13 -1.77 -24.88
CA LEU A 125 6.36 -3.15 -25.29
C LEU A 125 5.81 -4.07 -24.20
N MET A 126 5.06 -5.10 -24.58
CA MET A 126 4.51 -6.05 -23.61
C MET A 126 4.49 -7.47 -24.14
N GLU A 127 4.70 -8.44 -23.25
CA GLU A 127 4.64 -9.86 -23.61
C GLU A 127 4.21 -10.73 -22.44
N LYS A 128 3.37 -11.73 -22.73
CA LYS A 128 2.96 -12.75 -21.76
C LYS A 128 4.13 -13.68 -21.42
N LEU A 129 4.45 -13.79 -20.14
CA LEU A 129 5.49 -14.67 -19.61
C LEU A 129 4.94 -16.09 -19.42
N VAL A 130 5.40 -17.01 -20.26
CA VAL A 130 4.99 -18.44 -20.20
C VAL A 130 5.44 -19.10 -18.89
N SER A 131 6.63 -18.76 -18.40
CA SER A 131 7.18 -19.28 -17.14
C SER A 131 6.76 -18.49 -15.89
N GLY A 132 5.78 -17.57 -16.01
CA GLY A 132 5.36 -16.70 -14.92
C GLY A 132 6.45 -15.70 -14.48
N LYS A 133 6.47 -15.34 -13.19
CA LYS A 133 7.35 -14.30 -12.61
C LYS A 133 8.81 -14.72 -12.36
N GLN A 134 9.29 -15.75 -13.05
CA GLN A 134 10.66 -16.22 -12.87
C GLN A 134 11.65 -15.22 -13.46
N ALA A 135 12.65 -14.81 -12.68
CA ALA A 135 13.57 -13.72 -13.06
C ALA A 135 14.38 -14.01 -14.34
N LEU A 136 14.91 -15.23 -14.50
CA LEU A 136 15.75 -15.59 -15.64
C LEU A 136 14.98 -15.69 -16.97
N PRO A 137 13.80 -16.34 -17.04
CA PRO A 137 12.96 -16.27 -18.24
C PRO A 137 12.52 -14.84 -18.57
N LEU A 138 12.15 -14.03 -17.57
CA LEU A 138 11.75 -12.65 -17.76
C LEU A 138 12.89 -11.81 -18.37
N SER A 139 14.11 -11.94 -17.86
CA SER A 139 15.25 -11.17 -18.38
C SER A 139 15.55 -11.49 -19.84
N LYS A 140 15.41 -12.75 -20.27
CA LYS A 140 15.53 -13.15 -21.69
C LYS A 140 14.47 -12.49 -22.57
N VAL A 141 13.22 -12.44 -22.11
CA VAL A 141 12.13 -11.77 -22.82
C VAL A 141 12.41 -10.27 -22.92
N ALA A 142 12.82 -9.62 -21.82
CA ALA A 142 13.15 -8.20 -21.80
C ALA A 142 14.28 -7.87 -22.79
N VAL A 143 15.38 -8.64 -22.77
CA VAL A 143 16.50 -8.46 -23.71
C VAL A 143 16.02 -8.60 -25.16
N ARG A 144 15.21 -9.62 -25.46
CA ARG A 144 14.69 -9.82 -26.83
C ARG A 144 13.82 -8.65 -27.28
N LEU A 145 12.90 -8.18 -26.43
CA LEU A 145 12.02 -7.04 -26.75
C LEU A 145 12.80 -5.74 -26.98
N LEU A 146 13.89 -5.54 -26.24
CA LEU A 146 14.73 -4.35 -26.33
C LEU A 146 15.81 -4.44 -27.40
N TYR A 147 16.13 -5.64 -27.89
CA TYR A 147 17.21 -5.85 -28.86
C TYR A 147 17.12 -4.95 -30.11
N PRO A 148 15.94 -4.73 -30.73
CA PRO A 148 15.82 -3.80 -31.86
C PRO A 148 16.11 -2.33 -31.51
N TYR A 149 16.03 -1.98 -30.23
CA TYR A 149 16.20 -0.62 -29.71
C TYR A 149 17.48 -0.44 -28.91
N LYS A 150 18.41 -1.42 -28.94
CA LYS A 150 19.58 -1.49 -28.05
C LYS A 150 20.43 -0.22 -28.03
N GLU A 151 20.55 0.48 -29.16
CA GLU A 151 21.31 1.74 -29.29
C GLU A 151 20.64 2.91 -28.55
N ASN A 152 19.33 2.80 -28.30
CA ASN A 152 18.49 3.82 -27.69
C ASN A 152 17.96 3.38 -26.31
N VAL A 153 18.60 2.42 -25.64
CA VAL A 153 18.26 2.06 -24.26
C VAL A 153 19.32 2.63 -23.32
N HIS A 154 18.95 3.64 -22.55
CA HIS A 154 19.84 4.30 -21.59
C HIS A 154 19.66 3.76 -20.17
N THR A 155 18.42 3.61 -19.72
CA THR A 155 18.12 3.09 -18.38
C THR A 155 16.90 2.20 -18.40
N ILE A 156 16.87 1.20 -17.52
CA ILE A 156 15.68 0.40 -17.20
C ILE A 156 15.47 0.47 -15.69
N THR A 157 14.33 1.01 -15.25
CA THR A 157 13.98 1.17 -13.84
C THR A 157 12.83 0.25 -13.45
N SER A 158 12.94 -0.42 -12.30
CA SER A 158 11.86 -1.22 -11.71
C SER A 158 11.57 -0.72 -10.29
N ASP A 159 10.29 -0.69 -9.92
CA ASP A 159 9.85 -0.18 -8.61
C ASP A 159 10.13 -1.16 -7.45
N THR A 160 10.39 -2.44 -7.73
CA THR A 160 10.66 -3.49 -6.73
C THR A 160 12.04 -3.44 -6.11
#